data_AF-A0A3D0T4E1-F1
#
_entry.id   AF-A0A3D0T4E1-F1
#
_cell.length_a   1.000
_cell.length_b   1.000
_cell.length_c   1.000
_cell.angle_alpha   90.00
_cell.angle_beta   90.00
_cell.angle_gamma   90.00
#
_symmetry.space_group_name_H-M   'P 1'
#
loop_
_entity.id
_entity.type
_entity.pdbx_description
1 polymer ?
#
loop_
_entity_poly.entity_id
_entity_poly.type
_entity_poly.pdbx_seq_one_letter_code
_entity_poly.pdbx_strand_id
1 'polypeptide(L)'
;MCGDTSLTVVPKSMEIGACHCNTCRKWSGGPFLAIESEQVSLTGNNVGHYDSSEWAERVFCQQCGTHLFYKLKDGHAHYVPVGLFAQQQDMVLSHQIFIDSKPHYYHFAEQTTNMTGAEVFAAATGEKP
;
A
#
# COMPACT_ATOMS: atom_id res chain seq x y z
N MET A 1 9.47 13.38 -0.93
CA MET A 1 10.95 13.53 -0.88
C MET A 1 11.45 14.05 -2.24
N CYS A 2 12.65 14.64 -2.29
CA CYS A 2 13.26 15.48 -3.36
C CYS A 2 12.46 16.71 -3.84
N GLY A 3 11.12 16.64 -3.89
CA GLY A 3 10.26 17.75 -4.31
C GLY A 3 9.84 17.72 -5.78
N ASP A 4 10.48 16.88 -6.60
CA ASP A 4 10.20 16.78 -8.04
C ASP A 4 8.84 16.17 -8.36
N THR A 5 8.28 15.37 -7.44
CA THR A 5 7.01 14.67 -7.62
C THR A 5 6.10 14.95 -6.44
N SER A 6 4.89 15.40 -6.74
CA SER A 6 3.85 15.70 -5.76
C SER A 6 2.62 14.85 -6.01
N LEU A 7 1.93 14.49 -4.92
CA LEU A 7 0.66 13.76 -4.96
C LEU A 7 -0.44 14.59 -4.31
N THR A 8 -1.62 14.58 -4.93
CA THR A 8 -2.88 14.97 -4.31
C THR A 8 -3.71 13.71 -4.15
N VAL A 9 -4.14 13.42 -2.93
CA VAL A 9 -4.78 12.15 -2.57
C VAL A 9 -6.11 12.44 -1.90
N VAL A 10 -7.16 11.75 -2.35
CA VAL A 10 -8.46 11.66 -1.66
C VAL A 10 -8.53 10.27 -1.02
N PRO A 11 -8.23 10.14 0.28
CA PRO A 11 -8.29 8.86 0.98
C PRO A 11 -9.75 8.40 1.11
N LYS A 12 -10.00 7.10 0.94
CA LYS A 12 -11.32 6.49 1.11
C LYS A 12 -11.68 6.34 2.60
N SER A 13 -10.67 6.15 3.44
CA SER A 13 -10.75 6.10 4.89
C SER A 13 -9.41 6.49 5.51
N MET A 14 -9.37 6.65 6.84
CA MET A 14 -8.11 6.81 7.60
C MET A 14 -7.61 5.47 8.17
N GLU A 15 -8.06 4.37 7.58
CA GLU A 15 -7.64 3.04 7.99
C GLU A 15 -6.36 2.62 7.27
N ILE A 16 -5.34 2.32 8.06
CA ILE A 16 -4.07 1.79 7.56
C ILE A 16 -4.21 0.27 7.42
N GLY A 17 -3.86 -0.22 6.24
CA GLY A 17 -3.58 -1.63 5.99
C GLY A 17 -2.08 -1.90 6.02
N ALA A 18 -1.68 -3.00 6.66
CA ALA A 18 -0.31 -3.52 6.58
C ALA A 18 -0.26 -4.75 5.67
N CYS A 19 0.55 -4.69 4.60
CA CYS A 19 0.79 -5.84 3.74
C CYS A 19 2.15 -6.48 4.00
N HIS A 20 2.15 -7.80 4.24
CA HIS A 20 3.36 -8.57 4.58
C HIS A 20 3.87 -9.46 3.44
N CYS A 21 3.27 -9.38 2.25
CA CYS A 21 3.70 -10.20 1.12
C CYS A 21 5.16 -9.92 0.73
N ASN A 22 5.81 -10.88 0.07
CA ASN A 22 7.22 -10.78 -0.30
C ASN A 22 7.53 -9.50 -1.10
N THR A 23 6.69 -9.13 -2.07
CA THR A 23 6.88 -7.95 -2.90
C THR A 23 6.79 -6.67 -2.09
N CYS A 24 5.80 -6.53 -1.21
CA CYS A 24 5.68 -5.37 -0.33
C CYS A 24 6.88 -5.22 0.59
N ARG A 25 7.35 -6.32 1.19
CA ARG A 25 8.53 -6.30 2.06
C ARG A 25 9.82 -5.94 1.35
N LYS A 26 10.04 -6.49 0.15
CA LYS A 26 11.19 -6.12 -0.67
C LYS A 26 11.16 -4.65 -1.07
N TRP A 27 9.96 -4.12 -1.36
CA TRP A 27 9.80 -2.74 -1.77
C TRP A 27 10.06 -1.79 -0.61
N SER A 28 9.37 -1.92 0.52
CA SER A 28 9.47 -0.96 1.64
C SER A 28 10.50 -1.30 2.72
N GLY A 29 11.17 -2.45 2.63
CA GLY A 29 12.09 -2.93 3.68
C GLY A 29 11.38 -3.45 4.94
N GLY A 30 10.06 -3.59 4.91
CA GLY A 30 9.22 -3.97 6.05
C GLY A 30 7.77 -4.20 5.63
N PRO A 31 6.80 -4.29 6.55
CA PRO A 31 5.40 -4.24 6.14
C PRO A 31 5.15 -2.96 5.32
N PHE A 32 4.37 -3.06 4.25
CA PHE A 32 3.94 -1.88 3.51
C PHE A 32 2.68 -1.33 4.19
N LEU A 33 2.81 -0.16 4.82
CA LEU A 33 1.72 0.54 5.49
C LEU A 33 1.11 1.57 4.54
N ALA A 34 -0.17 1.38 4.20
CA ALA A 34 -0.86 2.24 3.24
C ALA A 34 -2.33 2.45 3.56
N ILE A 35 -2.87 3.52 2.98
CA ILE A 35 -4.29 3.86 2.97
C ILE A 35 -4.82 3.64 1.55
N GLU A 36 -6.02 3.06 1.44
CA GLU A 36 -6.77 3.00 0.20
C GLU A 36 -7.33 4.39 -0.15
N SER A 37 -7.14 4.81 -1.40
CA SER A 37 -7.53 6.13 -1.89
C SER A 37 -8.49 6.01 -3.06
N GLU A 38 -9.53 6.84 -3.04
CA GLU A 38 -10.50 6.97 -4.14
C GLU A 38 -9.86 7.65 -5.35
N GLN A 39 -9.02 8.66 -5.10
CA GLN A 39 -8.37 9.43 -6.15
C GLN A 39 -6.93 9.72 -5.78
N VAL A 40 -6.05 9.55 -6.77
CA VAL A 40 -4.64 9.92 -6.68
C VAL A 40 -4.29 10.68 -7.95
N SER A 41 -3.94 11.95 -7.79
CA SER A 41 -3.41 12.80 -8.85
C SER A 41 -1.94 13.04 -8.61
N LEU A 42 -1.13 12.96 -9.66
CA LEU A 42 0.31 13.09 -9.57
C LEU A 42 0.80 14.20 -10.49
N THR A 43 1.76 14.99 -10.02
CA THR A 43 2.49 15.98 -10.81
C THR A 43 3.99 15.76 -10.67
N GLY A 44 4.74 16.07 -11.73
CA GLY A 44 6.18 15.85 -11.82
C GLY A 44 6.59 15.03 -13.04
N ASN A 45 7.86 15.10 -13.40
CA ASN A 45 8.38 14.49 -14.64
C ASN A 45 9.14 13.17 -14.38
N ASN A 46 9.54 12.89 -13.14
CA ASN A 46 10.41 11.78 -12.78
C ASN A 46 9.61 10.61 -12.16
N VAL A 47 8.65 10.08 -12.92
CA VAL A 47 7.69 9.07 -12.43
C VAL A 47 7.98 7.73 -13.08
N GLY A 48 8.28 6.75 -12.23
CA GLY A 48 8.57 5.38 -12.63
C GLY A 48 7.37 4.49 -12.38
N HIS A 49 7.12 3.60 -13.33
CA HIS A 49 6.12 2.54 -13.23
C HIS A 49 6.84 1.20 -13.28
N TYR A 50 6.48 0.31 -12.38
CA TYR A 50 6.98 -1.06 -12.35
C TYR A 50 5.82 -2.03 -12.30
N ASP A 51 5.69 -2.84 -13.36
CA ASP A 51 4.70 -3.91 -13.40
C ASP A 51 5.11 -5.01 -12.40
N SER A 52 4.52 -4.95 -11.21
CA SER A 52 5.01 -5.69 -10.04
C SER A 52 4.36 -7.07 -9.87
N SER A 53 3.25 -7.30 -10.56
CA SER A 53 2.48 -8.55 -10.56
C SER A 53 1.41 -8.51 -11.64
N GLU A 54 0.73 -9.64 -11.89
CA GLU A 54 -0.39 -9.68 -12.83
C GLU A 54 -1.53 -8.71 -12.48
N TRP A 55 -1.69 -8.37 -11.19
CA TRP A 55 -2.82 -7.60 -10.67
C TRP A 55 -2.45 -6.20 -10.15
N ALA A 56 -1.17 -5.86 -9.99
CA ALA A 56 -0.75 -4.55 -9.47
C ALA A 56 0.51 -3.94 -10.11
N GLU A 57 0.46 -2.63 -10.29
CA GLU A 57 1.59 -1.78 -10.71
C GLU A 57 2.06 -0.91 -9.54
N ARG A 58 3.37 -0.74 -9.40
CA ARG A 58 4.00 0.15 -8.41
C ARG A 58 4.50 1.42 -9.07
N VAL A 59 4.22 2.55 -8.43
CA VAL A 59 4.59 3.89 -8.89
C VAL A 59 5.57 4.50 -7.89
N PHE A 60 6.69 5.03 -8.39
CA PHE A 60 7.78 5.56 -7.57
C PHE A 60 8.43 6.79 -8.23
N CYS A 61 9.11 7.61 -7.44
CA CYS A 61 9.90 8.71 -7.95
C CYS A 61 11.24 8.18 -8.48
N GLN A 62 11.53 8.37 -9.76
CA GLN A 62 12.79 7.94 -10.38
C GLN A 62 14.00 8.71 -9.87
N GLN A 63 13.80 9.95 -9.39
CA GLN A 63 14.90 10.81 -8.93
C GLN A 63 15.45 10.37 -7.56
N CYS A 64 14.57 10.02 -6.62
CA CYS A 64 14.96 9.72 -5.24
C CYS A 64 14.53 8.35 -4.73
N GLY A 65 13.90 7.53 -5.57
CA GLY A 65 13.44 6.19 -5.20
C GLY A 65 12.24 6.16 -4.26
N THR A 66 11.60 7.30 -3.96
CA THR A 66 10.44 7.35 -3.06
C THR A 66 9.28 6.55 -3.64
N HIS A 67 8.73 5.62 -2.87
CA HIS A 67 7.51 4.89 -3.20
C HIS A 67 6.34 5.85 -3.15
N LEU A 68 5.56 5.95 -4.24
CA LEU A 68 4.46 6.91 -4.33
C LEU A 68 3.11 6.25 -4.03
N PHE A 69 2.83 5.14 -4.70
CA PHE A 69 1.68 4.26 -4.43
C PHE A 69 1.82 2.97 -5.23
N TYR A 70 0.99 1.97 -4.92
CA TYR A 70 0.69 0.93 -5.89
C TYR A 70 -0.80 1.00 -6.25
N LYS A 71 -1.14 0.54 -7.45
CA LYS A 71 -2.52 0.49 -7.92
C LYS A 71 -2.86 -0.90 -8.42
N LEU A 72 -4.10 -1.31 -8.22
CA LEU A 72 -4.63 -2.50 -8.88
C LEU A 72 -4.85 -2.21 -10.37
N LYS A 73 -4.57 -3.18 -11.24
CA LYS A 73 -4.68 -3.02 -12.70
C LYS A 73 -6.12 -2.96 -13.21
N ASP A 74 -7.08 -3.40 -12.40
CA ASP A 74 -8.50 -3.21 -12.66
C ASP A 74 -8.95 -1.74 -12.53
N GLY A 75 -8.06 -0.86 -12.02
CA GLY A 75 -8.27 0.58 -11.90
C GLY A 75 -9.08 0.98 -10.68
N HIS A 76 -9.44 0.05 -9.79
CA HIS A 76 -10.39 0.32 -8.71
C HIS A 76 -9.76 0.87 -7.43
N ALA A 77 -8.48 0.59 -7.18
CA ALA A 77 -7.85 0.96 -5.91
C ALA A 77 -6.41 1.46 -6.06
N HIS A 78 -6.11 2.55 -5.35
CA HIS A 78 -4.76 3.07 -5.16
C HIS A 78 -4.41 2.98 -3.67
N TYR A 79 -3.19 2.52 -3.37
CA TYR A 79 -2.71 2.35 -2.01
C TYR A 79 -1.48 3.22 -1.79
N VAL A 80 -1.67 4.30 -1.02
CA VAL A 80 -0.66 5.34 -0.81
C VAL A 80 0.07 5.07 0.51
N PRO A 81 1.42 5.04 0.54
CA PRO A 81 2.18 4.87 1.77
C PRO A 81 1.84 5.95 2.79
N VAL A 82 1.58 5.55 4.04
CA VAL A 82 1.16 6.46 5.12
C VAL A 82 2.17 7.58 5.38
N GLY A 83 3.46 7.31 5.16
CA GLY A 83 4.55 8.27 5.34
C GLY A 83 4.53 9.46 4.37
N LEU A 84 3.70 9.43 3.32
CA LEU A 84 3.56 10.56 2.39
C LEU A 84 2.49 11.59 2.82
N PHE A 85 1.63 11.23 3.77
CA PHE A 85 0.62 12.15 4.28
C PHE A 85 1.23 13.09 5.32
N ALA A 86 1.07 14.41 5.13
CA ALA A 86 1.63 15.41 6.03
C ALA A 86 0.97 15.40 7.42
N GLN A 87 -0.33 15.10 7.47
CA GLN A 87 -1.09 14.94 8.71
C GLN A 87 -1.52 13.48 8.83
N GLN A 88 -1.10 12.84 9.92
CA GLN A 88 -1.38 11.44 10.23
C GLN A 88 -2.25 11.29 11.48
N GLN A 89 -2.75 12.42 12.00
CA GLN A 89 -3.73 12.45 13.09
C GLN A 89 -4.96 11.65 12.64
N ASP A 90 -5.46 10.80 13.55
CA ASP A 90 -6.66 9.95 13.36
C ASP A 90 -6.48 8.75 12.42
N MET A 91 -5.26 8.46 11.94
CA MET A 91 -4.99 7.21 11.24
C MET A 91 -4.95 6.02 12.21
N VAL A 92 -5.61 4.92 11.83
CA VAL A 92 -5.71 3.72 12.68
C VAL A 92 -5.26 2.50 11.88
N LEU A 93 -4.30 1.73 12.41
CA LEU A 93 -3.97 0.42 11.86
C LEU A 93 -5.13 -0.53 12.10
N SER A 94 -5.92 -0.82 11.06
CA SER A 94 -7.15 -1.59 11.18
C SER A 94 -6.99 -3.04 10.75
N HIS A 95 -6.13 -3.32 9.76
CA HIS A 95 -5.99 -4.65 9.20
C HIS A 95 -4.56 -4.99 8.75
N GLN A 96 -4.26 -6.29 8.77
CA GLN A 96 -3.04 -6.88 8.25
C GLN A 96 -3.40 -7.96 7.22
N ILE A 97 -2.77 -7.90 6.04
CA ILE A 97 -2.98 -8.87 4.96
C ILE A 97 -1.70 -9.63 4.64
N PHE A 98 -1.85 -10.85 4.13
CA PHE A 98 -0.76 -11.81 3.97
C PHE A 98 -0.06 -12.10 5.32
N ILE A 99 -0.84 -12.20 6.40
CA ILE A 99 -0.30 -12.36 7.76
C ILE A 99 0.55 -13.63 7.92
N ASP A 100 0.21 -14.67 7.16
CA ASP A 100 0.94 -15.94 7.02
C ASP A 100 2.33 -15.77 6.41
N SER A 101 2.56 -14.68 5.66
CA SER A 101 3.88 -14.29 5.21
C SER A 101 4.65 -13.48 6.25
N LYS A 102 4.05 -12.92 7.31
CA LYS A 102 4.72 -12.00 8.24
C LYS A 102 5.96 -12.65 8.90
N PRO A 103 7.16 -12.02 8.84
CA PRO A 103 8.32 -12.50 9.57
C PRO A 103 8.12 -12.49 11.09
N HIS A 104 8.81 -13.40 11.77
CA HIS A 104 8.73 -13.54 13.23
C HIS A 104 9.40 -12.40 14.01
N TYR A 105 10.23 -11.57 13.37
CA TYR A 105 11.05 -10.56 14.05
C TYR A 105 10.35 -9.19 14.25
N TYR A 106 9.07 -9.04 13.88
CA TYR A 106 8.28 -7.85 14.23
C TYR A 106 6.79 -8.17 14.47
N HIS A 107 6.17 -7.37 15.34
CA HIS A 107 4.77 -7.48 15.72
C HIS A 107 4.18 -6.08 15.94
N PHE A 108 2.99 -5.83 15.39
CA PHE A 108 2.17 -4.68 15.75
C PHE A 108 1.41 -4.99 17.04
N ALA A 109 1.23 -3.98 17.89
CA ALA A 109 0.54 -4.12 19.19
C ALA A 109 -0.98 -3.92 19.05
N GLU A 110 -1.38 -3.22 18.01
CA GLU A 110 -2.75 -2.88 17.65
C GLU A 110 -3.57 -4.16 17.40
N GLN A 111 -4.83 -4.14 17.82
CA GLN A 111 -5.79 -5.19 17.48
C GLN A 111 -6.28 -4.95 16.06
N THR A 112 -6.00 -5.89 15.16
CA THR A 112 -6.29 -5.75 13.74
C THR A 112 -7.05 -6.96 13.21
N THR A 113 -7.85 -6.74 12.18
CA THR A 113 -8.36 -7.84 11.35
C THR A 113 -7.20 -8.41 10.55
N ASN A 114 -6.97 -9.72 10.65
CA ASN A 114 -5.85 -10.38 9.99
C ASN A 114 -6.35 -11.33 8.91
N MET A 115 -5.75 -11.28 7.72
CA MET A 115 -6.05 -12.17 6.62
C MET A 115 -4.78 -12.82 6.09
N THR A 116 -4.85 -14.12 5.85
CA THR A 116 -3.87 -14.90 5.09
C THR A 116 -3.90 -14.52 3.61
N GLY A 117 -2.85 -14.87 2.86
CA GLY A 117 -2.86 -14.67 1.41
C GLY A 117 -4.04 -15.34 0.72
N ALA A 118 -4.42 -16.55 1.15
CA ALA A 118 -5.56 -17.27 0.59
C ALA A 118 -6.89 -16.51 0.79
N GLU A 119 -7.15 -16.00 2.00
CA GLU A 119 -8.35 -15.22 2.31
C GLU A 119 -8.40 -13.90 1.53
N VAL A 120 -7.25 -13.25 1.31
CA VAL A 120 -7.17 -12.02 0.50
C VAL A 120 -7.58 -12.28 -0.94
N PHE A 121 -7.06 -13.36 -1.55
CA PHE A 121 -7.41 -13.70 -2.93
C PHE A 121 -8.87 -14.13 -3.07
N ALA A 122 -9.38 -14.92 -2.13
CA ALA A 122 -10.79 -15.33 -2.09
C ALA A 122 -11.71 -14.09 -2.02
N ALA A 123 -11.42 -13.14 -1.12
CA ALA A 123 -12.17 -11.90 -1.00
C ALA A 123 -12.13 -11.05 -2.29
N ALA A 124 -11.02 -11.09 -3.05
CA ALA A 124 -10.87 -10.38 -4.30
C ALA A 124 -11.61 -11.04 -5.49
N THR A 125 -11.73 -12.37 -5.50
CA THR A 125 -12.46 -13.12 -6.54
C THR A 125 -13.95 -13.26 -6.26
N GLY A 126 -14.42 -12.81 -5.08
CA GLY A 126 -15.81 -12.98 -4.64
C GLY A 126 -16.14 -14.40 -4.17
N GLU A 127 -15.15 -15.28 -4.08
CA GLU A 127 -15.27 -16.58 -3.43
C GLU A 127 -15.10 -16.35 -1.93
N LYS A 128 -16.15 -16.55 -1.14
CA LYS A 128 -16.00 -16.51 0.32
C LYS A 128 -15.07 -17.67 0.77
N PRO A 129 -14.25 -17.45 1.81
CA PRO A 129 -13.41 -18.49 2.38
C PRO A 129 -14.22 -19.71 2.85
#